data_AF-A0A6P0YJF4-F1
#
_entry.id   AF-A0A6P0YJF4-F1
#
_cell.length_a   1.000
_cell.length_b   1.000
_cell.length_c   1.000
_cell.angle_alpha   90.00
_cell.angle_beta   90.00
_cell.angle_gamma   90.00
#
_symmetry.space_group_name_H-M   'P 1'
#
loop_
_entity.id
_entity.type
_entity.pdbx_description
1 polymer ?
#
loop_
_entity_poly.entity_id
_entity_poly.type
_entity_poly.pdbx_seq_one_letter_code
_entity_poly.pdbx_strand_id
1 'polypeptide(L)'
;MLNSRSSAFKWKNAQVYLVKCCEPLPIKWSRQLPQNCIPSTITVKFDSDSRWSVSLRINDTRDLTLKPVNKQVDIHLGLTSLLTSSHGEKV
;
A
#
# COMPACT_ATOMS: atom_id res chain seq x y z
N MET A 1 25.52 -1.39 2.90
CA MET A 1 25.38 -1.43 4.37
C MET A 1 24.19 -2.32 4.71
N LEU A 2 24.44 -3.51 5.26
CA LEU A 2 23.41 -4.44 5.72
C LEU A 2 23.09 -4.10 7.19
N ASN A 3 21.97 -3.42 7.44
CA ASN A 3 21.46 -3.27 8.80
C ASN A 3 20.82 -4.59 9.22
N SER A 4 21.54 -5.41 9.99
CA SER A 4 21.02 -6.60 10.64
C SER A 4 20.12 -6.21 11.83
N ARG A 5 18.90 -5.76 11.55
CA ARG A 5 17.79 -5.94 12.49
C ARG A 5 17.07 -7.22 12.06
N SER A 6 17.00 -8.21 12.94
CA SER A 6 16.17 -9.40 12.71
C SER A 6 14.71 -8.93 12.68
N SER A 7 14.18 -8.67 11.49
CA SER A 7 12.75 -8.39 11.32
C SER A 7 11.98 -9.67 11.66
N ALA A 8 10.84 -9.54 12.35
CA ALA A 8 9.98 -10.68 12.69
C ALA A 8 9.30 -11.35 11.47
N PHE A 9 9.75 -11.01 10.25
CA PHE A 9 9.32 -11.57 8.99
C PHE A 9 10.48 -11.67 7.98
N LYS A 10 10.31 -12.53 6.99
CA LYS A 10 11.15 -12.65 5.80
C LYS A 10 10.31 -12.34 4.56
N TRP A 11 10.94 -11.70 3.59
CA TRP A 11 10.37 -11.43 2.27
C TRP A 11 11.15 -12.24 1.22
N LYS A 12 10.48 -13.21 0.59
CA LYS A 12 11.10 -14.09 -0.42
C LYS A 12 10.09 -14.36 -1.53
N ASN A 13 10.50 -14.22 -2.79
CA ASN A 13 9.66 -14.51 -3.96
C ASN A 13 8.29 -13.80 -3.90
N ALA A 14 8.28 -12.52 -3.49
CA ALA A 14 7.08 -11.73 -3.27
C ALA A 14 6.08 -12.29 -2.23
N GLN A 15 6.55 -13.15 -1.33
CA GLN A 15 5.77 -13.75 -0.25
C GLN A 15 6.31 -13.35 1.12
N VAL A 16 5.39 -13.28 2.09
CA VAL A 16 5.68 -12.98 3.49
C VAL A 16 5.78 -14.29 4.27
N TYR A 17 6.87 -14.46 5.01
CA TYR A 17 7.04 -15.53 5.99
C TYR A 17 7.19 -14.89 7.36
N LEU A 18 6.39 -15.31 8.35
CA LEU A 18 6.63 -14.91 9.74
C LEU A 18 7.70 -15.81 10.36
N VAL A 19 8.45 -15.30 11.34
CA VAL A 19 9.59 -16.04 11.93
C VAL A 19 9.21 -17.42 12.50
N LYS A 20 7.96 -17.60 12.97
CA LYS A 20 7.45 -18.87 13.51
C LYS A 20 6.71 -19.75 12.48
N CYS A 21 6.63 -19.32 11.22
CA CYS A 21 5.90 -20.03 10.16
C CYS A 21 6.88 -20.58 9.12
N CYS A 22 6.78 -21.87 8.82
CA CYS A 22 7.53 -22.49 7.73
C CYS A 22 6.95 -22.14 6.35
N GLU A 23 5.64 -21.93 6.30
CA GLU A 23 4.88 -21.61 5.09
C GLU A 23 4.69 -20.09 4.94
N PRO A 24 4.57 -19.59 3.69
CA PRO A 24 4.22 -18.19 3.47
C PRO A 24 2.77 -17.91 3.89
N LEU A 25 2.50 -16.69 4.32
CA LEU A 25 1.13 -16.26 4.57
C LEU A 25 0.34 -16.22 3.25
N PRO A 26 -0.86 -16.83 3.18
CA PRO A 26 -1.72 -16.81 2.00
C PRO A 26 -2.44 -15.44 1.88
N ILE A 27 -1.69 -14.40 1.53
CA ILE A 27 -2.18 -13.02 1.47
C ILE A 27 -2.77 -12.71 0.10
N LYS A 28 -4.01 -12.22 0.09
CA LYS A 28 -4.59 -11.52 -1.08
C LYS A 28 -4.33 -10.02 -0.93
N TRP A 29 -3.53 -9.46 -1.82
CA TRP A 29 -3.19 -8.04 -1.78
C TRP A 29 -4.33 -7.18 -2.33
N SER A 30 -4.63 -6.07 -1.66
CA SER A 30 -5.61 -5.08 -2.13
C SER A 30 -5.16 -4.33 -3.38
N ARG A 31 -3.86 -4.36 -3.69
CA ARG A 31 -3.25 -3.76 -4.88
C ARG A 31 -2.06 -4.58 -5.35
N GLN A 32 -1.69 -4.42 -6.61
CA GLN A 32 -0.43 -4.96 -7.12
C GLN A 32 0.76 -4.33 -6.39
N LEU A 33 1.69 -5.16 -5.93
CA LEU A 33 2.93 -4.69 -5.33
C LEU A 33 3.92 -4.24 -6.41
N PRO A 34 4.74 -3.20 -6.15
CA PRO A 34 5.78 -2.80 -7.08
C PRO A 34 6.74 -3.96 -7.38
N GLN A 35 7.22 -4.03 -8.63
CA GLN A 35 8.19 -5.05 -9.02
C GLN A 35 9.48 -4.88 -8.20
N ASN A 36 10.05 -6.00 -7.76
CA ASN A 36 11.30 -6.04 -6.99
C ASN A 36 11.28 -5.20 -5.70
N CYS A 37 10.10 -4.91 -5.14
CA CYS A 37 10.01 -4.20 -3.87
C CYS A 37 10.66 -4.98 -2.73
N ILE A 38 11.27 -4.26 -1.80
CA ILE A 38 11.85 -4.80 -0.57
C ILE A 38 11.15 -4.12 0.61
N PRO A 39 10.21 -4.81 1.28
CA PRO A 39 9.53 -4.26 2.45
C PRO A 39 10.49 -4.06 3.61
N SER A 40 10.33 -2.96 4.34
CA SER A 40 11.14 -2.63 5.51
C SER A 40 10.43 -2.93 6.84
N THR A 41 9.11 -3.04 6.82
CA THR A 41 8.29 -3.28 8.01
C THR A 41 7.02 -4.02 7.63
N ILE A 42 6.57 -4.89 8.52
CA ILE A 42 5.28 -5.55 8.45
C ILE A 42 4.43 -5.15 9.66
N THR A 43 3.13 -4.95 9.46
CA THR A 43 2.15 -4.92 10.54
C THR A 43 1.16 -6.05 10.30
N VAL A 44 0.89 -6.84 11.34
CA VAL A 44 -0.13 -7.88 11.35
C VAL A 44 -1.13 -7.52 12.44
N LYS A 45 -2.41 -7.44 12.10
CA LYS A 45 -3.48 -7.07 13.03
C LYS A 45 -4.62 -8.08 12.93
N PHE A 46 -5.11 -8.48 14.09
CA PHE A 46 -6.40 -9.16 14.25
C PHE A 46 -7.40 -8.15 14.80
N ASP A 47 -8.55 -8.00 14.16
CA ASP A 47 -9.61 -7.07 14.59
C ASP A 47 -10.71 -7.77 15.41
N SER A 48 -11.62 -6.99 16.00
CA SER A 48 -12.75 -7.49 16.79
C SER A 48 -13.73 -8.34 15.98
N ASP A 49 -13.73 -8.17 14.65
CA ASP A 49 -14.59 -8.93 13.73
C ASP A 49 -13.95 -10.27 13.35
N SER A 50 -12.90 -10.67 14.06
CA SER A 50 -12.16 -11.92 13.85
C SER A 50 -11.48 -12.02 12.48
N ARG A 51 -11.05 -10.88 11.92
CA ARG A 51 -10.33 -10.85 10.64
C ARG A 51 -8.87 -10.51 10.84
N TRP A 52 -8.04 -11.14 10.01
CA TRP A 52 -6.62 -10.82 9.91
C TRP A 52 -6.37 -9.81 8.79
N SER A 53 -5.52 -8.83 9.07
CA SER A 53 -5.01 -7.88 8.07
C SER A 53 -3.50 -7.78 8.16
N VAL A 54 -2.86 -7.60 7.00
CA VAL A 54 -1.41 -7.45 6.87
C VAL A 54 -1.12 -6.20 6.05
N SER A 55 -0.18 -5.38 6.51
CA SER A 55 0.37 -4.26 5.74
C SER A 55 1.90 -4.33 5.67
N LEU A 56 2.43 -3.91 4.52
CA LEU A 56 3.86 -3.82 4.26
C LEU A 56 4.25 -2.37 3.99
N ARG A 57 5.31 -1.91 4.64
CA ARG A 57 5.95 -0.64 4.30
C ARG A 57 6.98 -0.89 3.22
N ILE A 58 6.76 -0.31 2.05
CA ILE A 58 7.66 -0.38 0.89
C ILE A 58 8.10 1.03 0.54
N ASN A 59 9.39 1.21 0.29
CA ASN A 59 9.89 2.41 -0.37
C ASN A 59 9.79 2.18 -1.88
N ASP A 60 8.90 2.89 -2.56
CA ASP A 60 8.75 2.80 -4.02
C ASP A 60 9.60 3.89 -4.67
N THR A 61 10.69 3.49 -5.31
CA THR A 61 11.66 4.41 -5.92
C THR A 61 11.37 4.67 -7.40
N ARG A 62 10.23 4.19 -7.92
CA ARG A 62 9.85 4.43 -9.31
C ARG A 62 9.50 5.90 -9.50
N ASP A 63 10.04 6.50 -10.53
CA ASP A 63 9.57 7.79 -11.02
C ASP A 63 8.29 7.56 -11.83
N LEU A 64 7.15 7.92 -11.23
CA LEU A 64 5.83 7.86 -11.87
C LEU A 64 5.34 9.26 -12.26
N THR A 65 6.25 10.25 -12.34
CA THR A 65 5.91 11.61 -12.72
C THR A 65 5.37 11.63 -14.14
N LEU A 66 4.16 12.13 -14.31
CA LEU A 66 3.56 12.32 -15.62
C LEU A 66 4.12 13.59 -16.27
N LYS A 67 4.10 13.63 -17.61
CA LYS A 67 4.44 14.86 -18.34
C LYS A 67 3.48 15.98 -17.91
N PRO A 68 3.97 17.20 -17.66
CA PRO A 68 3.11 18.32 -17.30
C PRO A 68 2.13 18.61 -18.44
N VAL A 69 0.89 18.92 -18.06
CA VAL A 69 -0.19 19.33 -18.97
C VAL A 69 -0.80 20.64 -18.46
N ASN A 70 -1.25 21.50 -19.36
CA ASN A 70 -1.90 22.77 -18.99
C ASN A 70 -3.37 22.62 -18.59
N LYS A 71 -3.91 21.40 -18.58
CA LYS A 71 -5.29 21.14 -18.18
C LYS A 71 -5.41 21.29 -16.66
N GLN A 72 -6.33 22.13 -16.21
CA GLN A 72 -6.64 22.35 -14.80
C GLN A 72 -8.10 21.99 -14.53
N VAL A 73 -8.36 21.43 -13.35
CA VAL A 73 -9.70 21.09 -12.86
C VAL A 73 -9.74 21.47 -11.39
N ASP A 74 -10.69 22.32 -11.00
CA ASP A 74 -10.86 22.70 -9.60
C ASP A 74 -11.78 21.69 -8.92
N ILE A 75 -11.39 21.28 -7.71
CA ILE A 75 -12.14 20.33 -6.90
C ILE A 75 -12.56 21.04 -5.62
N HIS A 76 -13.87 21.05 -5.36
CA HIS A 76 -14.47 21.62 -4.17
C HIS A 76 -15.05 20.53 -3.27
N LEU A 77 -14.88 20.69 -1.96
CA LEU A 77 -15.52 19.87 -0.94
C LEU A 77 -16.77 20.60 -0.45
N GLY A 78 -17.94 19.97 -0.60
CA GLY A 78 -19.22 20.55 -0.24
C GLY A 78 -19.88 19.85 0.94
N LEU A 79 -20.91 20.48 1.49
CA LEU A 79 -21.79 19.88 2.49
C LEU A 79 -22.86 18.99 1.84
N THR A 80 -23.35 19.40 0.67
CA THR A 80 -24.41 18.71 -0.09
C THR A 80 -23.89 17.69 -1.08
N SER A 81 -22.62 17.81 -1.47
CA SER A 81 -21.91 16.86 -2.32
C SER A 81 -20.49 16.75 -1.80
N LEU A 82 -19.98 15.52 -1.65
CA LEU A 82 -18.67 15.29 -1.07
C LEU A 82 -17.60 15.93 -1.95
N LEU A 83 -17.73 15.80 -3.27
CA LEU A 83 -16.84 16.38 -4.26
C LEU A 83 -17.64 17.06 -5.37
N THR A 84 -17.21 18.25 -5.79
CA THR A 84 -17.72 18.94 -6.99
C THR A 84 -16.56 19.44 -7.85
N SER A 85 -16.58 19.11 -9.13
CA SER A 85 -15.60 19.57 -10.12
C SER A 85 -16.04 20.91 -10.73
N SER A 86 -15.10 21.76 -11.17
CA SER A 86 -15.41 22.97 -11.96
C SER A 86 -16.14 22.68 -13.28
N HIS A 87 -16.16 21.42 -13.71
CA HIS A 87 -16.91 20.94 -14.87
C HIS A 87 -18.36 20.54 -14.53
N GLY A 88 -18.80 20.72 -13.27
CA GLY A 88 -20.17 20.48 -12.81
C GLY A 88 -20.47 19.05 -12.33
N GLU A 89 -19.51 18.13 -12.43
CA GLU A 89 -19.61 16.76 -11.90
C GLU A 89 -19.69 16.76 -10.37
N LYS A 90 -20.52 15.88 -9.79
CA LYS A 90 -20.75 15.76 -8.34
C LYS A 90 -20.76 14.31 -7.89
N VAL A 91 -20.15 14.03 -6.74
CA VAL A 91 -20.13 12.73 -6.04
C VAL A 91 -20.55 12.92 -4.59
#